data_AF-A0A1C5PJC5-F1
#
_entry.id   AF-A0A1C5PJC5-F1
#
_cell.length_a   1.000
_cell.length_b   1.000
_cell.length_c   1.000
_cell.angle_alpha   90.00
_cell.angle_beta   90.00
_cell.angle_gamma   90.00
#
_symmetry.space_group_name_H-M   'P 1'
#
loop_
_entity.id
_entity.type
_entity.pdbx_description
1 polymer ?
#
loop_
_entity_poly.entity_id
_entity_poly.type
_entity_poly.pdbx_seq_one_letter_code
_entity_poly.pdbx_strand_id
1 'polypeptide(L)' 'MEMIHVRKPTYYFWKSPGASQEQFQRQYDRLKRCGFRIAIYTDGPEQKDIRQALKTLIQNHWEDS' A
#
# COMPACT_ATOMS: atom_id res chain seq x y z
N MET A 1 -19.96 19.62 -15.66
CA MET A 1 -18.71 18.89 -15.39
C MET A 1 -19.08 17.67 -14.58
N GLU A 2 -18.94 16.46 -15.13
CA GLU A 2 -19.03 15.24 -14.33
C GLU A 2 -17.79 15.15 -13.44
N MET A 3 -17.99 15.16 -12.11
CA MET A 3 -16.94 14.81 -11.17
C MET A 3 -16.86 13.29 -11.07
N ILE A 4 -15.88 12.71 -11.76
CA ILE A 4 -15.49 11.32 -11.54
C ILE A 4 -15.04 11.22 -10.08
N HIS A 5 -15.84 10.57 -9.22
CA HIS A 5 -15.47 10.26 -7.86
C HIS A 5 -14.41 9.15 -7.90
N VAL A 6 -13.15 9.53 -8.11
CA VAL A 6 -12.04 8.59 -8.00
C VAL A 6 -11.95 8.20 -6.53
N ARG A 7 -12.15 6.92 -6.22
CA ARG A 7 -11.92 6.39 -4.86
C ARG A 7 -10.51 6.78 -4.41
N LYS A 8 -10.33 6.99 -3.10
CA LYS A 8 -9.04 7.45 -2.54
C LYS A 8 -7.89 6.64 -3.16
N PRO A 9 -6.91 7.29 -3.82
CA PRO A 9 -5.87 6.57 -4.53
C PRO A 9 -5.07 5.70 -3.54
N THR A 10 -4.78 4.47 -3.94
CA THR A 10 -4.00 3.52 -3.12
C THR A 10 -2.54 3.57 -3.52
N TYR A 11 -1.66 3.85 -2.56
CA TYR A 11 -0.21 3.76 -2.71
C TYR A 11 0.30 2.44 -2.16
N TYR A 12 1.02 1.70 -2.99
CA TYR A 12 1.67 0.44 -2.61
C TYR A 12 3.08 0.71 -2.12
N PHE A 13 3.30 0.50 -0.82
CA PHE A 13 4.57 0.75 -0.17
C PHE A 13 5.36 -0.54 0.00
N TRP A 14 6.44 -0.70 -0.78
CA TRP A 14 7.38 -1.81 -0.60
C TRP A 14 8.43 -1.46 0.47
N LYS A 15 8.39 -2.15 1.61
CA LYS A 15 9.41 -1.99 2.64
C LYS A 15 10.61 -2.87 2.29
N SER A 16 11.57 -2.29 1.57
CA SER A 16 12.86 -2.94 1.31
C SER A 16 13.57 -3.27 2.63
N PRO A 17 14.24 -4.43 2.74
CA PRO A 17 14.98 -4.83 3.95
C PRO A 17 16.12 -3.87 4.33
N GLY A 18 16.57 -2.99 3.40
CA GLY A 18 17.58 -1.96 3.68
C GLY A 18 17.02 -0.57 4.06
N ALA A 19 15.70 -0.37 4.01
CA ALA A 19 15.10 0.92 4.33
C ALA A 19 15.05 1.15 5.84
N SER A 20 15.51 2.31 6.31
CA SER A 20 15.41 2.63 7.74
C SER A 20 13.95 2.86 8.14
N GLN A 21 13.60 2.47 9.36
CA GLN A 21 12.24 2.67 9.91
C GLN A 21 11.82 4.14 9.86
N GLU A 22 12.77 5.06 10.03
CA GLU A 22 12.51 6.50 10.00
C GLU A 22 12.19 7.01 8.59
N GLN A 23 12.90 6.53 7.56
CA GLN A 23 12.60 6.85 6.15
C GLN A 23 11.22 6.32 5.75
N PHE A 24 10.88 5.10 6.19
CA PHE A 24 9.56 4.52 6.00
C PHE A 24 8.47 5.42 6.63
N GLN A 25 8.64 5.79 7.89
CA GLN A 25 7.65 6.57 8.63
C GLN A 25 7.43 7.96 8.00
N ARG A 26 8.51 8.65 7.61
CA ARG A 26 8.43 9.96 6.94
C ARG A 26 7.62 9.90 5.64
N GLN A 27 7.81 8.85 4.83
CA GLN A 27 7.07 8.69 3.58
C GLN A 27 5.62 8.26 3.82
N TYR A 28 5.37 7.36 4.78
CA TYR A 28 4.03 6.95 5.21
C TYR A 28 3.20 8.17 5.66
N ASP A 29 3.75 9.01 6.52
CA ASP A 29 3.06 10.21 7.03
C ASP A 29 2.84 11.26 5.94
N ARG A 30 3.75 11.37 4.97
CA ARG A 30 3.56 12.23 3.80
C ARG A 30 2.37 11.75 2.96
N LEU A 31 2.33 10.47 2.60
CA LEU A 31 1.28 9.90 1.76
C LEU A 31 -0.09 9.91 2.46
N LYS A 32 -0.12 9.65 3.78
CA LYS A 32 -1.35 9.71 4.57
C LYS A 32 -1.92 11.12 4.61
N ARG A 33 -1.07 12.14 4.78
CA ARG A 33 -1.48 13.56 4.70
C ARG A 33 -1.99 13.96 3.32
N CYS A 34 -1.47 13.35 2.25
CA CYS A 34 -1.97 13.54 0.89
C CYS A 34 -3.29 12.78 0.60
N GLY A 35 -3.85 12.06 1.58
CA GLY A 35 -5.15 11.39 1.43
C GLY A 35 -5.10 10.02 0.76
N PHE A 36 -3.90 9.46 0.54
CA PHE A 36 -3.75 8.11 -0.01
C PHE A 36 -4.17 7.05 1.00
N ARG A 37 -4.76 5.97 0.49
CA ARG A 37 -4.75 4.68 1.19
C ARG A 37 -3.36 4.08 1.03
N ILE A 38 -2.80 3.50 2.07
CA ILE A 38 -1.43 2.96 2.00
C ILE A 38 -1.50 1.47 2.27
N ALA A 39 -1.07 0.66 1.31
CA ALA A 39 -0.90 -0.78 1.45
C ALA A 39 0.58 -1.10 1.61
N ILE A 40 0.98 -1.63 2.77
CA ILE A 40 2.38 -1.91 3.09
C ILE A 40 2.69 -3.37 2.78
N TYR A 41 3.71 -3.59 1.96
CA TYR A 41 4.30 -4.89 1.69
C TYR A 41 5.63 -5.00 2.40
N THR A 42 5.76 -5.99 3.26
CA THR A 42 7.02 -6.39 3.86
C THR A 42 7.43 -7.70 3.23
N ASP A 43 8.65 -7.78 2.70
CA ASP A 43 9.24 -9.07 2.34
C ASP A 43 9.20 -9.98 3.57
N GLY A 44 8.41 -11.05 3.50
CA GLY A 44 8.46 -12.13 4.48
C GLY A 44 9.74 -12.94 4.29
N PRO A 45 10.01 -13.94 5.17
CA PRO A 45 10.96 -14.99 4.79
C PRO A 45 10.59 -15.50 3.40
N GLU A 46 11.59 -15.81 2.55
CA GLU A 46 11.54 -16.12 1.10
C GLU A 46 10.43 -17.09 0.60
N GLN A 47 9.59 -17.63 1.50
CA GLN A 47 8.51 -18.56 1.24
C GLN A 47 7.10 -17.98 1.42
N LYS A 48 6.89 -16.65 1.40
CA LYS A 48 5.53 -16.10 1.26
C LYS A 48 5.18 -15.89 -0.21
N ASP A 49 4.64 -16.97 -0.77
CA ASP A 49 4.01 -17.14 -2.08
C ASP A 49 3.38 -15.85 -2.62
N ILE A 50 3.88 -15.36 -3.76
CA ILE A 50 3.39 -14.20 -4.51
C ILE A 50 1.87 -14.21 -4.70
N ARG A 51 1.25 -15.40 -4.72
CA ARG A 51 -0.20 -15.58 -4.77
C ARG A 51 -0.93 -14.98 -3.58
N GLN A 52 -0.35 -15.07 -2.38
CA GLN A 52 -0.93 -14.49 -1.18
C GLN A 52 -0.85 -12.95 -1.21
N ALA A 53 0.27 -12.40 -1.70
CA ALA A 53 0.42 -10.96 -1.89
C ALA A 53 -0.61 -10.39 -2.89
N LEU A 54 -0.84 -11.10 -4.00
CA LEU A 54 -1.87 -10.78 -5.00
C LEU A 54 -3.28 -10.90 -4.43
N LYS A 55 -3.58 -11.95 -3.66
CA LYS A 55 -4.90 -12.15 -3.04
C LYS A 55 -5.25 -11.00 -2.09
N THR A 56 -4.31 -10.61 -1.22
CA THR A 56 -4.48 -9.46 -0.32
C THR A 56 -4.67 -8.16 -1.10
N LEU A 57 -3.94 -7.98 -2.21
CA LEU A 57 -4.07 -6.79 -3.07
C LEU A 57 -5.47 -6.64 -3.65
N ILE A 58 -6.03 -7.76 -4.15
CA ILE A 58 -7.38 -7.83 -4.71
C ILE A 58 -8.43 -7.59 -3.63
N GLN A 59 -8.30 -8.22 -2.46
CA GLN A 59 -9.23 -8.06 -1.33
C GLN A 59 -9.30 -6.61 -0.84
N ASN A 60 -8.14 -5.95 -0.71
CA ASN A 60 -8.07 -4.54 -0.29
C ASN A 60 -8.74 -3.57 -1.29
N HIS A 61 -8.85 -3.95 -2.56
CA HIS A 61 -9.58 -3.16 -3.57
C HIS A 61 -11.08 -3.50 -3.62
N TRP A 62 -11.45 -4.73 -3.25
CA TRP A 62 -12.84 -5.18 -3.26
C TRP A 62 -13.65 -4.64 -2.07
N GLU A 63 -13.10 -4.61 -0.85
CA GLU A 63 -13.81 -4.05 0.32
C GLU A 63 -14.00 -2.53 0.25
N ASP A 64 -13.37 -1.90 -0.73
CA ASP A 64 -13.53 -0.49 -1.04
C ASP A 64 -14.60 -0.22 -2.11
N SER A 65 -15.34 -1.27 -2.50
CA SER A 65 -16.34 -1.26 -3.57
C SER A 65 -17.79 -1.14 -3.17
#